data_AF-A0A1M7TJX9-F1
#
_entry.id   AF-A0A1M7TJX9-F1
#
_cell.length_a   1.000
_cell.length_b   1.000
_cell.length_c   1.000
_cell.angle_alpha   90.00
_cell.angle_beta   90.00
_cell.angle_gamma   90.00
#
_symmetry.space_group_name_H-M   'P 1'
#
loop_
_entity.id
_entity.type
_entity.pdbx_description
1 polymer ?
#
loop_
_entity_poly.entity_id
_entity_poly.type
_entity_poly.pdbx_seq_one_letter_code
_entity_poly.pdbx_strand_id
1 'polypeptide(L)'
;MERMLAADGAWAALDDAAVINNTWGRGALVNGTDYAQTVRHGDSLADRVRFDWSWPEADPRRVMAFPAVFAGQRPFNRAQEGGAGMPVRLEAVESLTLDYALDWGGDEGGFNVALDIWISSDPLSGAGAITHEVMIWLKPAAFSPAGGAAGSSELDGASYLLSIRPEDADDPHDWTYAAFLTQEPVKAGRVDIGAALDHLIAGGVLDGDLWLMDVELGAEITGGQGWLEISEFDLTLEAAPAPEPIRGGAGADLLEGGAHGDVMAGRGGDDRLIGGDGADLLRGGAGDDRLEGGRGADRLEGGAGRDRLSGDGGDDHLAGGADDDALLGGPGRDRIHGGAGDDVLRGGAGKDSLQGADGADALMGQAGADALLGGAGDDLLSGGAGADALDGGDGNDRLSGGAGADRLRGGAGDDLLSGGAGADAFIFAPGDGTDRILDFDPSEDRLILRAFGLTETPTVQDGPEGATLTIGDWTAIFEHVDVDALHAGHFML
;
A
#
# COMPACT_ATOMS: atom_id res chain seq x y z
N MET A 1 38.22 5.07 -14.75
CA MET A 1 38.46 4.20 -15.94
C MET A 1 37.14 4.15 -16.69
N GLU A 2 37.07 4.36 -18.01
CA GLU A 2 35.77 4.38 -18.72
C GLU A 2 35.10 2.99 -18.64
N ARG A 3 33.89 2.94 -18.09
CA ARG A 3 33.05 1.74 -17.94
C ARG A 3 31.90 1.78 -18.95
N MET A 4 31.34 0.62 -19.30
CA MET A 4 30.28 0.51 -20.29
C MET A 4 29.13 -0.40 -19.84
N LEU A 5 27.90 0.07 -20.00
CA LEU A 5 26.67 -0.70 -19.82
C LEU A 5 25.98 -0.90 -21.19
N ALA A 6 25.53 -2.11 -21.48
CA ALA A 6 24.88 -2.45 -22.75
C ALA A 6 23.69 -3.42 -22.61
N ALA A 7 23.52 -4.06 -21.45
CA ALA A 7 22.36 -4.91 -21.20
C ALA A 7 21.15 -4.07 -20.81
N ASP A 8 19.95 -4.60 -21.04
CA ASP A 8 18.73 -3.97 -20.56
C ASP A 8 18.67 -3.96 -19.03
N GLY A 9 18.14 -2.87 -18.46
CA GLY A 9 18.02 -2.68 -17.02
C GLY A 9 19.35 -2.63 -16.28
N ALA A 10 20.47 -2.69 -17.01
CA ALA A 10 21.79 -2.58 -16.42
C ALA A 10 21.99 -1.17 -15.90
N TRP A 11 22.44 -1.09 -14.65
CA TRP A 11 22.72 0.15 -13.94
C TRP A 11 24.07 0.07 -13.22
N ALA A 12 24.59 1.24 -12.85
CA ALA A 12 25.76 1.37 -12.00
C ALA A 12 25.60 2.58 -11.06
N ALA A 13 25.99 2.43 -9.80
CA ALA A 13 26.04 3.54 -8.85
C ALA A 13 27.17 4.53 -9.22
N LEU A 14 26.90 5.82 -9.00
CA LEU A 14 27.77 6.98 -9.19
C LEU A 14 27.59 7.92 -7.99
N ASP A 15 28.47 7.86 -6.99
CA ASP A 15 28.34 8.65 -5.75
C ASP A 15 26.93 8.51 -5.13
N ASP A 16 26.17 9.63 -5.03
CA ASP A 16 24.80 9.71 -4.50
C ASP A 16 23.70 9.50 -5.57
N ALA A 17 24.09 9.11 -6.78
CA ALA A 17 23.21 8.84 -7.91
C ALA A 17 23.54 7.50 -8.56
N ALA A 18 22.84 7.15 -9.63
CA ALA A 18 23.11 6.00 -10.45
C ALA A 18 22.84 6.31 -11.92
N VAL A 19 23.43 5.51 -12.80
CA VAL A 19 23.18 5.57 -14.24
C VAL A 19 22.51 4.28 -14.70
N ILE A 20 21.54 4.38 -15.60
CA ILE A 20 20.78 3.24 -16.12
C ILE A 20 20.66 3.31 -17.64
N ASN A 21 20.77 2.15 -18.30
CA ASN A 21 20.55 2.05 -19.75
C ASN A 21 19.07 2.04 -20.12
N ASN A 22 18.23 1.37 -19.33
CA ASN A 22 16.76 1.39 -19.38
C ASN A 22 16.11 1.34 -20.79
N THR A 23 15.97 0.12 -21.33
CA THR A 23 15.36 -0.13 -22.66
C THR A 23 14.00 -0.79 -22.53
N TRP A 24 13.18 -0.29 -21.60
CA TRP A 24 11.91 -0.88 -21.18
C TRP A 24 10.91 -1.08 -22.34
N GLY A 25 10.89 -0.15 -23.29
CA GLY A 25 9.97 -0.18 -24.44
C GLY A 25 10.37 -1.19 -25.52
N ARG A 26 11.56 -1.82 -25.48
CA ARG A 26 12.05 -2.70 -26.57
C ARG A 26 11.16 -3.88 -26.90
N GLY A 27 10.33 -4.35 -25.96
CA GLY A 27 9.38 -5.45 -26.18
C GLY A 27 8.34 -5.15 -27.29
N ALA A 28 8.23 -3.86 -27.65
CA ALA A 28 7.54 -3.34 -28.81
C ALA A 28 8.03 -3.85 -30.16
N LEU A 29 9.32 -4.13 -30.24
CA LEU A 29 9.97 -4.40 -31.52
C LEU A 29 9.50 -5.73 -32.09
N VAL A 30 9.42 -5.79 -33.42
CA VAL A 30 9.25 -7.06 -34.11
C VAL A 30 10.45 -7.93 -33.78
N ASN A 31 10.19 -9.20 -33.46
CA ASN A 31 11.26 -10.12 -33.08
C ASN A 31 12.34 -10.20 -34.17
N GLY A 32 13.60 -9.96 -33.79
CA GLY A 32 14.74 -9.90 -34.72
C GLY A 32 15.04 -8.52 -35.30
N THR A 33 14.36 -7.45 -34.87
CA THR A 33 14.76 -6.08 -35.20
C THR A 33 15.99 -5.67 -34.37
N ASP A 34 17.05 -5.25 -35.06
CA ASP A 34 18.28 -4.77 -34.45
C ASP A 34 18.10 -3.36 -33.86
N TYR A 35 18.60 -3.17 -32.65
CA TYR A 35 18.85 -1.86 -32.03
C TYR A 35 20.18 -1.91 -31.28
N ALA A 36 20.76 -0.74 -31.02
CA ALA A 36 21.95 -0.63 -30.19
C ALA A 36 21.79 0.53 -29.22
N GLN A 37 22.11 0.31 -27.95
CA GLN A 37 22.18 1.36 -26.95
C GLN A 37 23.27 1.05 -25.94
N THR A 38 24.11 2.04 -25.67
CA THR A 38 25.23 1.89 -24.74
C THR A 38 25.36 3.11 -23.86
N VAL A 39 25.76 2.87 -22.61
CA VAL A 39 26.11 3.93 -21.66
C VAL A 39 27.59 3.84 -21.36
N ARG A 40 28.28 4.97 -21.39
CA ARG A 40 29.67 5.12 -20.95
C ARG A 40 29.70 6.07 -19.77
N HIS A 41 30.42 5.68 -18.73
CA HIS A 41 30.50 6.47 -17.50
C HIS A 41 31.86 6.30 -16.83
N GLY A 42 32.22 7.27 -15.99
CA GLY A 42 33.35 7.17 -15.09
C GLY A 42 32.99 6.51 -13.76
N ASP A 43 33.72 6.86 -12.72
CA ASP A 43 33.54 6.30 -11.38
C ASP A 43 32.69 7.23 -10.48
N SER A 44 32.41 8.46 -10.95
CA SER A 44 31.70 9.52 -10.21
C SER A 44 30.83 10.37 -11.15
N LEU A 45 29.89 11.16 -10.61
CA LEU A 45 29.10 12.13 -11.39
C LEU A 45 29.93 13.30 -11.95
N ALA A 46 31.12 13.54 -11.39
CA ALA A 46 32.08 14.50 -11.92
C ALA A 46 32.69 14.03 -13.27
N ASP A 47 32.56 12.74 -13.59
CA ASP A 47 32.91 12.20 -14.90
C ASP A 47 31.72 12.31 -15.86
N ARG A 48 31.98 12.61 -17.13
CA ARG A 48 30.95 12.68 -18.16
C ARG A 48 30.24 11.32 -18.32
N VAL A 49 28.92 11.34 -18.29
CA VAL A 49 28.07 10.19 -18.65
C VAL A 49 27.59 10.38 -20.08
N ARG A 50 27.81 9.37 -20.92
CA ARG A 50 27.43 9.41 -22.33
C ARG A 50 26.54 8.24 -22.70
N PHE A 51 25.38 8.54 -23.26
CA PHE A 51 24.45 7.60 -23.85
C PHE A 51 24.56 7.70 -25.35
N ASP A 52 24.77 6.58 -26.04
CA ASP A 52 24.73 6.48 -27.49
C ASP A 52 23.65 5.46 -27.89
N TRP A 53 22.82 5.78 -28.88
CA TRP A 53 21.78 4.88 -29.35
C TRP A 53 21.62 4.86 -30.88
N SER A 54 21.05 3.76 -31.35
CA SER A 54 20.58 3.55 -32.70
C SER A 54 19.36 2.64 -32.62
N TRP A 55 18.18 3.23 -32.75
CA TRP A 55 16.91 2.52 -32.79
C TRP A 55 16.35 2.54 -34.22
N PRO A 56 15.44 1.62 -34.57
CA PRO A 56 14.66 1.67 -35.81
C PRO A 56 13.94 3.01 -36.01
N GLU A 57 13.34 3.20 -37.19
CA GLU A 57 12.65 4.44 -37.55
C GLU A 57 11.68 4.92 -36.46
N ALA A 58 11.68 6.23 -36.20
CA ALA A 58 10.93 6.83 -35.10
C ALA A 58 9.43 6.62 -35.24
N ASP A 59 8.81 6.02 -34.22
CA ASP A 59 7.36 6.06 -34.03
C ASP A 59 7.05 7.09 -32.93
N PRO A 60 6.57 8.30 -33.30
CA PRO A 60 6.34 9.38 -32.34
C PRO A 60 5.24 9.07 -31.32
N ARG A 61 4.56 7.91 -31.42
CA ARG A 61 3.56 7.46 -30.46
C ARG A 61 4.12 6.53 -29.38
N ARG A 62 5.41 6.18 -29.44
CA ARG A 62 5.96 5.13 -28.60
C ARG A 62 7.38 5.39 -28.17
N VAL A 63 7.57 5.51 -26.85
CA VAL A 63 8.88 5.56 -26.22
C VAL A 63 9.45 4.14 -26.12
N MET A 64 10.72 4.01 -26.52
CA MET A 64 11.44 2.75 -26.63
C MET A 64 12.44 2.55 -25.49
N ALA A 65 13.00 3.65 -24.99
CA ALA A 65 13.99 3.67 -23.94
C ALA A 65 14.00 5.02 -23.22
N PHE A 66 14.47 5.01 -21.98
CA PHE A 66 14.76 6.20 -21.19
C PHE A 66 16.10 6.05 -20.46
N PRO A 67 17.23 6.04 -21.19
CA PRO A 67 18.55 6.07 -20.56
C PRO A 67 18.70 7.34 -19.72
N ALA A 68 19.11 7.20 -18.46
CA ALA A 68 19.11 8.29 -17.51
C ALA A 68 20.21 8.18 -16.45
N VAL A 69 20.55 9.33 -15.86
CA VAL A 69 21.13 9.43 -14.52
C VAL A 69 19.98 9.70 -13.55
N PHE A 70 19.95 9.05 -12.40
CA PHE A 70 18.89 9.22 -11.41
C PHE A 70 19.44 9.25 -9.99
N ALA A 71 18.73 9.93 -9.09
CA ALA A 71 19.01 9.95 -7.65
C ALA A 71 17.71 9.72 -6.87
N GLY A 72 17.75 8.87 -5.85
CA GLY A 72 16.60 8.45 -5.07
C GLY A 72 16.31 6.95 -5.16
N GLN A 73 15.09 6.55 -4.78
CA GLN A 73 14.70 5.14 -4.60
C GLN A 73 13.79 4.64 -5.72
N ARG A 74 14.26 3.62 -6.46
CA ARG A 74 13.43 2.80 -7.35
C ARG A 74 13.11 1.41 -6.78
N PRO A 75 12.01 0.78 -7.23
CA PRO A 75 11.64 -0.60 -6.90
C PRO A 75 12.72 -1.67 -7.18
N PHE A 76 13.57 -1.44 -8.18
CA PHE A 76 14.62 -2.36 -8.60
C PHE A 76 16.00 -1.98 -8.04
N ASN A 77 16.12 -0.81 -7.39
CA ASN A 77 17.36 -0.28 -6.82
C ASN A 77 17.20 0.03 -5.32
N ARG A 78 16.82 -0.97 -4.52
CA ARG A 78 16.86 -0.88 -3.04
C ARG A 78 18.27 -0.67 -2.48
N ALA A 79 19.31 -0.79 -3.31
CA ALA A 79 20.70 -0.64 -2.87
C ALA A 79 21.11 0.82 -2.62
N GLN A 80 20.31 1.80 -3.04
CA GLN A 80 20.48 3.23 -2.72
C GLN A 80 19.39 3.77 -1.77
N GLU A 81 18.78 2.92 -0.95
CA GLU A 81 17.94 3.38 0.17
C GLU A 81 18.71 4.45 1.00
N GLY A 82 18.22 5.69 1.00
CA GLY A 82 18.81 6.85 1.68
C GLY A 82 19.80 7.70 0.88
N GLY A 83 20.07 7.36 -0.40
CA GLY A 83 20.85 8.22 -1.30
C GLY A 83 20.06 9.48 -1.70
N ALA A 84 20.71 10.64 -1.68
CA ALA A 84 20.12 11.96 -2.02
C ALA A 84 18.93 12.44 -1.16
N GLY A 85 18.66 11.81 0.00
CA GLY A 85 17.63 12.27 0.94
C GLY A 85 16.19 11.87 0.58
N MET A 86 16.01 10.88 -0.31
CA MET A 86 14.71 10.35 -0.73
C MET A 86 14.56 8.87 -0.30
N PRO A 87 13.33 8.37 -0.02
CA PRO A 87 12.06 9.07 -0.17
C PRO A 87 11.83 10.15 0.90
N VAL A 88 11.12 11.22 0.53
CA VAL A 88 10.74 12.33 1.42
C VAL A 88 9.32 12.81 1.13
N ARG A 89 8.55 13.24 2.14
CA ARG A 89 7.22 13.84 1.92
C ARG A 89 7.35 15.15 1.13
N LEU A 90 6.47 15.40 0.17
CA LEU A 90 6.48 16.62 -0.63
C LEU A 90 6.35 17.87 0.23
N GLU A 91 5.49 17.84 1.25
CA GLU A 91 5.32 18.96 2.19
C GLU A 91 6.55 19.27 3.05
N ALA A 92 7.50 18.32 3.14
CA ALA A 92 8.76 18.52 3.84
C ALA A 92 9.86 19.09 2.94
N VAL A 93 9.68 19.14 1.61
CA VAL A 93 10.68 19.68 0.68
C VAL A 93 10.71 21.21 0.82
N GLU A 94 11.82 21.75 1.34
CA GLU A 94 12.04 23.19 1.44
C GLU A 94 12.66 23.76 0.16
N SER A 95 13.53 22.98 -0.49
CA SER A 95 14.12 23.29 -1.79
C SER A 95 14.52 22.01 -2.52
N LEU A 96 14.24 21.94 -3.81
CA LEU A 96 14.71 20.87 -4.68
C LEU A 96 15.16 21.46 -6.01
N THR A 97 16.46 21.51 -6.23
CA THR A 97 17.03 22.11 -7.44
C THR A 97 18.03 21.16 -8.10
N LEU A 98 18.12 21.24 -9.42
CA LEU A 98 19.13 20.53 -10.19
C LEU A 98 19.94 21.52 -11.03
N ASP A 99 21.25 21.61 -10.77
CA ASP A 99 22.19 22.19 -11.72
C ASP A 99 22.63 21.12 -12.73
N TYR A 100 22.63 21.48 -14.02
CA TYR A 100 22.88 20.54 -15.09
C TYR A 100 23.65 21.15 -16.25
N ALA A 101 24.40 20.29 -16.95
CA ALA A 101 25.10 20.63 -18.19
C ALA A 101 25.10 19.44 -19.14
N LEU A 102 24.59 19.66 -20.34
CA LEU A 102 24.23 18.66 -21.33
C LEU A 102 24.82 18.99 -22.69
N ASP A 103 25.06 17.95 -23.46
CA ASP A 103 25.19 18.06 -24.91
C ASP A 103 24.47 16.88 -25.57
N TRP A 104 24.05 17.05 -26.82
CA TRP A 104 23.36 16.01 -27.57
C TRP A 104 23.53 16.21 -29.06
N GLY A 105 23.25 15.17 -29.82
CA GLY A 105 23.20 15.25 -31.28
C GLY A 105 22.62 13.99 -31.93
N GLY A 106 22.47 14.05 -33.26
CA GLY A 106 21.86 12.99 -34.06
C GLY A 106 20.51 13.40 -34.62
N ASP A 107 19.59 12.45 -34.73
CA ASP A 107 18.24 12.61 -35.25
C ASP A 107 17.33 13.28 -34.20
N GLU A 108 17.48 14.60 -34.03
CA GLU A 108 16.89 15.37 -32.93
C GLU A 108 15.35 15.32 -32.82
N GLY A 109 14.65 14.90 -33.87
CA GLY A 109 13.19 14.71 -33.84
C GLY A 109 12.75 13.46 -33.07
N GLY A 110 13.63 12.47 -32.91
CA GLY A 110 13.32 11.15 -32.35
C GLY A 110 13.42 11.06 -30.83
N PHE A 111 13.85 12.11 -30.13
CA PHE A 111 14.02 12.08 -28.68
C PHE A 111 13.79 13.44 -28.02
N ASN A 112 13.34 13.44 -26.77
CA ASN A 112 13.39 14.61 -25.88
C ASN A 112 14.62 14.52 -24.97
N VAL A 113 14.88 15.57 -24.19
CA VAL A 113 15.71 15.48 -22.98
C VAL A 113 14.88 16.03 -21.85
N ALA A 114 14.68 15.23 -20.81
CA ALA A 114 13.70 15.53 -19.78
C ALA A 114 14.18 15.07 -18.41
N LEU A 115 13.70 15.79 -17.39
CA LEU A 115 13.58 15.26 -16.06
C LEU A 115 12.35 14.38 -15.96
N ASP A 116 12.47 13.30 -15.19
CA ASP A 116 11.41 12.37 -14.84
C ASP A 116 11.42 12.19 -13.31
N ILE A 117 10.34 12.58 -12.63
CA ILE A 117 10.25 12.65 -11.18
C ILE A 117 9.12 11.73 -10.73
N TRP A 118 9.47 10.67 -9.99
CA TRP A 118 8.49 9.69 -9.51
C TRP A 118 8.01 10.03 -8.10
N ILE A 119 6.68 9.94 -7.91
CA ILE A 119 5.98 10.24 -6.67
C ILE A 119 5.03 9.08 -6.30
N SER A 120 4.94 8.76 -5.01
CA SER A 120 4.20 7.61 -4.48
C SER A 120 3.31 7.98 -3.29
N SER A 121 2.23 7.23 -3.09
CA SER A 121 1.44 7.29 -1.85
C SER A 121 2.06 6.48 -0.70
N ASP A 122 2.97 5.55 -1.02
CA ASP A 122 3.63 4.65 -0.06
C ASP A 122 5.15 4.61 -0.34
N PRO A 123 6.02 4.91 0.65
CA PRO A 123 7.46 4.95 0.44
C PRO A 123 8.11 3.55 0.44
N LEU A 124 7.36 2.49 0.80
CA LEU A 124 7.89 1.15 1.06
C LEU A 124 7.54 0.10 0.00
N SER A 125 6.55 0.34 -0.85
CA SER A 125 6.12 -0.62 -1.86
C SER A 125 6.93 -0.48 -3.18
N GLY A 126 7.12 -1.62 -3.85
CA GLY A 126 7.82 -1.66 -5.15
C GLY A 126 7.02 -1.00 -6.28
N ALA A 127 7.33 -1.33 -7.54
CA ALA A 127 6.91 -0.60 -8.75
C ALA A 127 5.40 -0.43 -8.97
N GLY A 128 4.56 -1.07 -8.15
CA GLY A 128 3.11 -0.96 -8.19
C GLY A 128 2.51 0.08 -7.23
N ALA A 129 3.30 1.01 -6.69
CA ALA A 129 2.81 2.06 -5.79
C ALA A 129 3.09 3.49 -6.26
N ILE A 130 3.74 3.63 -7.42
CA ILE A 130 3.85 4.92 -8.09
C ILE A 130 2.43 5.41 -8.39
N THR A 131 2.10 6.61 -7.92
CA THR A 131 0.80 7.24 -8.13
C THR A 131 0.89 8.44 -9.05
N HIS A 132 2.07 9.05 -9.16
CA HIS A 132 2.28 10.26 -9.94
C HIS A 132 3.63 10.27 -10.66
N GLU A 133 3.65 10.83 -11.87
CA GLU A 133 4.84 11.10 -12.68
C GLU A 133 4.85 12.57 -13.08
N VAL A 134 5.96 13.27 -12.78
CA VAL A 134 6.15 14.67 -13.18
C VAL A 134 7.37 14.76 -14.09
N MET A 135 7.18 15.29 -15.29
CA MET A 135 8.27 15.50 -16.25
C MET A 135 8.58 16.99 -16.47
N ILE A 136 9.85 17.31 -16.69
CA ILE A 136 10.29 18.65 -17.12
C ILE A 136 11.15 18.50 -18.37
N TRP A 137 10.61 18.83 -19.53
CA TRP A 137 11.28 18.71 -20.81
C TRP A 137 12.19 19.91 -21.06
N LEU A 138 13.51 19.67 -20.99
CA LEU A 138 14.57 20.66 -21.25
C LEU A 138 14.84 20.83 -22.74
N LYS A 139 14.62 19.77 -23.52
CA LYS A 139 14.66 19.76 -24.98
C LYS A 139 13.36 19.13 -25.50
N PRO A 140 12.50 19.90 -26.19
CA PRO A 140 11.34 19.34 -26.87
C PRO A 140 11.71 18.35 -27.97
N ALA A 141 10.77 17.48 -28.30
CA ALA A 141 10.85 16.55 -29.42
C ALA A 141 9.76 16.86 -30.47
N ALA A 142 9.74 16.09 -31.57
CA ALA A 142 8.66 16.20 -32.55
C ALA A 142 7.34 15.57 -32.07
N PHE A 143 7.38 14.77 -31.01
CA PHE A 143 6.21 14.21 -30.34
C PHE A 143 5.80 15.07 -29.15
N SER A 144 4.58 14.83 -28.65
CA SER A 144 3.99 15.54 -27.53
C SER A 144 4.02 14.68 -26.26
N PRO A 145 4.08 15.29 -25.06
CA PRO A 145 3.89 14.60 -23.80
C PRO A 145 2.49 13.99 -23.73
N ALA A 146 2.29 13.08 -22.77
CA ALA A 146 0.95 12.58 -22.49
C ALA A 146 0.03 13.69 -21.93
N GLY A 147 -1.28 13.48 -22.07
CA GLY A 147 -2.30 14.38 -21.54
C GLY A 147 -2.71 15.51 -22.49
N GLY A 148 -3.43 16.48 -21.92
CA GLY A 148 -3.94 17.65 -22.63
C GLY A 148 -3.28 18.94 -22.13
N ALA A 149 -3.21 19.95 -23.00
CA ALA A 149 -2.71 21.28 -22.65
C ALA A 149 -3.52 21.87 -21.48
N ALA A 150 -2.86 22.14 -20.37
CA ALA A 150 -3.42 22.64 -19.12
C ALA A 150 -3.02 24.09 -18.82
N GLY A 151 -2.31 24.74 -19.74
CA GLY A 151 -1.96 26.16 -19.67
C GLY A 151 -0.46 26.42 -19.77
N SER A 152 -0.03 27.51 -19.16
CA SER A 152 1.39 27.86 -19.03
C SER A 152 1.71 28.20 -17.58
N SER A 153 2.91 27.84 -17.14
CA SER A 153 3.46 28.22 -15.85
C SER A 153 4.75 29.01 -16.03
N GLU A 154 5.11 29.83 -15.05
CA GLU A 154 6.45 30.42 -14.94
C GLU A 154 7.17 29.74 -13.78
N LEU A 155 8.26 29.04 -14.10
CA LEU A 155 9.17 28.44 -13.13
C LEU A 155 10.54 29.11 -13.32
N ASP A 156 11.09 29.71 -12.27
CA ASP A 156 12.38 30.45 -12.31
C ASP A 156 12.51 31.52 -13.40
N GLY A 157 11.40 32.15 -13.78
CA GLY A 157 11.38 33.17 -14.83
C GLY A 157 11.52 32.60 -16.26
N ALA A 158 11.45 31.28 -16.42
CA ALA A 158 11.23 30.62 -17.70
C ALA A 158 9.77 30.20 -17.83
N SER A 159 9.20 30.38 -19.04
CA SER A 159 7.83 30.00 -19.33
C SER A 159 7.77 28.57 -19.83
N TYR A 160 6.93 27.76 -19.18
CA TYR A 160 6.68 26.37 -19.53
C TYR A 160 5.24 26.20 -19.99
N LEU A 161 5.02 25.36 -21.00
CA LEU A 161 3.68 24.83 -21.28
C LEU A 161 3.43 23.65 -20.34
N LEU A 162 2.22 23.57 -19.77
CA LEU A 162 1.83 22.50 -18.88
C LEU A 162 0.89 21.53 -19.62
N SER A 163 1.17 20.23 -19.53
CA SER A 163 0.29 19.14 -19.96
C SER A 163 -0.07 18.28 -18.76
N ILE A 164 -1.34 17.92 -18.61
CA ILE A 164 -1.81 17.06 -17.52
C ILE A 164 -2.65 15.92 -18.09
N ARG A 165 -2.41 14.70 -17.59
CA ARG A 165 -3.28 13.53 -17.72
C ARG A 165 -3.64 13.07 -16.30
N PRO A 166 -4.89 13.25 -15.86
CA PRO A 166 -5.36 12.63 -14.62
C PRO A 166 -5.29 11.11 -14.73
N GLU A 167 -5.10 10.43 -13.61
CA GLU A 167 -5.23 8.97 -13.51
C GLU A 167 -6.58 8.48 -14.05
N ASP A 168 -6.57 7.41 -14.85
CA ASP A 168 -7.75 6.65 -15.20
C ASP A 168 -8.04 5.61 -14.11
N ALA A 169 -9.07 5.87 -13.29
CA ALA A 169 -9.47 4.99 -12.20
C ALA A 169 -9.84 3.55 -12.63
N ASP A 170 -10.03 3.31 -13.94
CA ASP A 170 -10.32 1.99 -14.50
C ASP A 170 -9.04 1.19 -14.88
N ASP A 171 -7.85 1.79 -14.84
CA ASP A 171 -6.56 1.12 -15.11
C ASP A 171 -5.65 1.14 -13.87
N PRO A 172 -5.46 0.00 -13.18
CA PRO A 172 -4.65 -0.07 -11.97
C PRO A 172 -3.13 0.06 -12.21
N HIS A 173 -2.70 0.27 -13.46
CA HIS A 173 -1.33 0.62 -13.82
C HIS A 173 -1.23 2.05 -14.37
N ASP A 174 -2.28 2.85 -14.30
CA ASP A 174 -2.24 4.25 -14.66
C ASP A 174 -1.88 5.10 -13.43
N TRP A 175 -1.28 6.25 -13.70
CA TRP A 175 -0.87 7.22 -12.68
C TRP A 175 -1.15 8.61 -13.21
N THR A 176 -1.31 9.56 -12.31
CA THR A 176 -1.46 10.96 -12.69
C THR A 176 -0.15 11.47 -13.29
N TYR A 177 -0.20 12.03 -14.49
CA TYR A 177 0.96 12.53 -15.22
C TYR A 177 0.88 14.04 -15.42
N ALA A 178 1.98 14.74 -15.16
CA ALA A 178 2.13 16.16 -15.46
C ALA A 178 3.46 16.42 -16.18
N ALA A 179 3.46 17.28 -17.19
CA ALA A 179 4.69 17.66 -17.90
C ALA A 179 4.79 19.17 -18.12
N PHE A 180 5.95 19.72 -17.77
CA PHE A 180 6.37 21.08 -18.07
C PHE A 180 7.29 21.08 -19.28
N LEU A 181 6.99 21.90 -20.29
CA LEU A 181 7.74 21.92 -21.55
C LEU A 181 8.38 23.28 -21.78
N THR A 182 9.71 23.31 -21.92
CA THR A 182 10.40 24.49 -22.41
C THR A 182 9.99 24.77 -23.86
N GLN A 183 9.96 26.05 -24.24
CA GLN A 183 9.71 26.44 -25.63
C GLN A 183 10.96 26.33 -26.50
N GLU A 184 12.14 26.47 -25.89
CA GLU A 184 13.44 26.44 -26.55
C GLU A 184 14.37 25.47 -25.80
N PRO A 185 15.21 24.69 -26.50
CA PRO A 185 16.12 23.76 -25.85
C PRO A 185 17.15 24.45 -24.95
N VAL A 186 17.35 23.94 -23.74
CA VAL A 186 18.33 24.46 -22.79
C VAL A 186 19.39 23.39 -22.50
N LYS A 187 20.65 23.69 -22.82
CA LYS A 187 21.77 22.75 -22.65
C LYS A 187 22.42 22.80 -21.28
N ALA A 188 22.32 23.91 -20.55
CA ALA A 188 22.87 24.01 -19.21
C ALA A 188 22.12 25.07 -18.42
N GLY A 189 22.04 24.89 -17.11
CA GLY A 189 21.36 25.82 -16.22
C GLY A 189 20.99 25.17 -14.90
N ARG A 190 20.04 25.79 -14.22
CA ARG A 190 19.41 25.28 -13.00
C ARG A 190 17.91 25.11 -13.25
N VAL A 191 17.33 24.03 -12.73
CA VAL A 191 15.88 23.84 -12.64
C VAL A 191 15.50 23.82 -11.17
N ASP A 192 14.58 24.70 -10.74
CA ASP A 192 13.84 24.53 -9.49
C ASP A 192 12.68 23.55 -9.68
N ILE A 193 12.95 22.29 -9.33
CA ILE A 193 11.96 21.21 -9.37
C ILE A 193 10.93 21.43 -8.26
N GLY A 194 11.35 21.95 -7.10
CA GLY A 194 10.46 22.30 -5.99
C GLY A 194 9.36 23.27 -6.41
N ALA A 195 9.70 24.33 -7.12
CA ALA A 195 8.71 25.26 -7.68
C ALA A 195 7.70 24.59 -8.64
N ALA A 196 8.14 23.59 -9.39
CA ALA A 196 7.26 22.80 -10.27
C ALA A 196 6.28 21.95 -9.44
N LEU A 197 6.77 21.31 -8.39
CA LEU A 197 5.97 20.51 -7.46
C LEU A 197 4.96 21.38 -6.70
N ASP A 198 5.40 22.52 -6.16
CA ASP A 198 4.55 23.51 -5.49
C ASP A 198 3.43 24.02 -6.41
N HIS A 199 3.73 24.25 -7.69
CA HIS A 199 2.74 24.65 -8.67
C HIS A 199 1.64 23.60 -8.85
N LEU A 200 2.03 22.31 -8.90
CA LEU A 200 1.10 21.19 -9.04
C LEU A 200 0.29 20.98 -7.74
N ILE A 201 0.90 21.14 -6.56
CA ILE A 201 0.22 21.07 -5.27
C ILE A 201 -0.82 22.19 -5.16
N ALA A 202 -0.43 23.44 -5.45
CA ALA A 202 -1.35 24.57 -5.44
C ALA A 202 -2.48 24.43 -6.48
N GLY A 203 -2.23 23.69 -7.56
CA GLY A 203 -3.20 23.36 -8.60
C GLY A 203 -4.12 22.18 -8.27
N GLY A 204 -3.88 21.46 -7.15
CA GLY A 204 -4.62 20.26 -6.76
C GLY A 204 -4.34 19.04 -7.66
N VAL A 205 -3.17 19.00 -8.29
CA VAL A 205 -2.70 17.86 -9.10
C VAL A 205 -1.87 16.89 -8.25
N LEU A 206 -1.21 17.41 -7.21
CA LEU A 206 -0.48 16.64 -6.21
C LEU A 206 -1.02 16.99 -4.82
N ASP A 207 -1.02 16.01 -3.92
CA ASP A 207 -1.22 16.24 -2.49
C ASP A 207 0.14 16.33 -1.77
N GLY A 208 0.24 17.21 -0.78
CA GLY A 208 1.51 17.48 -0.07
C GLY A 208 2.00 16.31 0.77
N ASP A 209 1.11 15.41 1.15
CA ASP A 209 1.45 14.20 1.89
C ASP A 209 2.03 13.10 0.99
N LEU A 210 2.11 13.24 -0.33
CA LEU A 210 2.76 12.23 -1.18
C LEU A 210 4.27 12.18 -0.95
N TRP A 211 4.91 11.08 -1.34
CA TRP A 211 6.36 10.86 -1.24
C TRP A 211 7.05 11.13 -2.56
N LEU A 212 8.03 12.04 -2.57
CA LEU A 212 9.04 12.14 -3.61
C LEU A 212 9.97 10.94 -3.53
N MET A 213 10.02 10.14 -4.59
CA MET A 213 10.76 8.88 -4.62
C MET A 213 12.13 9.03 -5.26
N ASP A 214 12.19 9.66 -6.43
CA ASP A 214 13.43 9.91 -7.16
C ASP A 214 13.32 11.11 -8.13
N VAL A 215 14.47 11.49 -8.69
CA VAL A 215 14.60 12.43 -9.79
C VAL A 215 15.58 11.85 -10.82
N GLU A 216 15.14 11.76 -12.08
CA GLU A 216 15.93 11.28 -13.19
C GLU A 216 16.17 12.38 -14.23
N LEU A 217 17.31 12.35 -14.92
CA LEU A 217 17.63 13.16 -16.09
C LEU A 217 18.08 12.25 -17.23
N GLY A 218 17.32 12.25 -18.31
CA GLY A 218 17.53 11.33 -19.42
C GLY A 218 16.91 11.79 -20.73
N ALA A 219 16.78 10.85 -21.66
CA ALA A 219 16.14 11.08 -22.96
C ALA A 219 15.12 10.00 -23.26
N GLU A 220 13.86 10.38 -23.49
CA GLU A 220 12.88 9.45 -24.04
C GLU A 220 13.13 9.32 -25.54
N ILE A 221 13.43 8.09 -25.98
CA ILE A 221 13.79 7.80 -27.36
C ILE A 221 12.63 7.07 -28.05
N THR A 222 12.15 7.62 -29.15
CA THR A 222 11.11 7.01 -30.01
C THR A 222 11.69 6.31 -31.24
N GLY A 223 12.92 6.63 -31.62
CA GLY A 223 13.68 5.97 -32.69
C GLY A 223 14.83 6.83 -33.21
N GLY A 224 15.49 6.34 -34.25
CA GLY A 224 16.62 7.03 -34.90
C GLY A 224 17.96 6.86 -34.19
N GLN A 225 18.98 7.59 -34.67
CA GLN A 225 20.34 7.56 -34.13
C GLN A 225 20.63 8.84 -33.35
N GLY A 226 21.25 8.71 -32.18
CA GLY A 226 21.58 9.88 -31.40
C GLY A 226 22.46 9.58 -30.20
N TRP A 227 22.77 10.65 -29.48
CA TRP A 227 23.52 10.58 -28.24
C TRP A 227 23.14 11.74 -27.32
N LEU A 228 23.28 11.48 -26.01
CA LEU A 228 23.13 12.44 -24.92
C LEU A 228 24.39 12.33 -24.06
N GLU A 229 24.98 13.47 -23.73
CA GLU A 229 26.06 13.58 -22.76
C GLU A 229 25.59 14.43 -21.58
N ILE A 230 25.73 13.89 -20.38
CA ILE A 230 25.49 14.59 -19.11
C ILE A 230 26.87 14.82 -18.49
N SER A 231 27.23 16.09 -18.39
CA SER A 231 28.52 16.54 -17.84
C SER A 231 28.41 17.17 -16.46
N GLU A 232 27.19 17.48 -16.03
CA GLU A 232 26.86 17.95 -14.69
C GLU A 232 25.44 17.48 -14.36
N PHE A 233 25.30 16.89 -13.17
CA PHE A 233 24.06 16.49 -12.53
C PHE A 233 24.29 16.73 -11.03
N ASP A 234 23.93 17.91 -10.55
CA ASP A 234 24.10 18.29 -9.15
C ASP A 234 22.72 18.56 -8.54
N LEU A 235 22.14 17.50 -7.97
CA LEU A 235 20.83 17.53 -7.35
C LEU A 235 20.98 17.94 -5.88
N THR A 236 20.37 19.07 -5.53
CA THR A 236 20.29 19.55 -4.15
C THR A 236 18.86 19.41 -3.65
N LEU A 237 18.67 18.59 -2.61
CA LEU A 237 17.45 18.50 -1.84
C LEU A 237 17.71 19.05 -0.43
N GLU A 238 17.02 20.12 -0.08
CA GLU A 238 16.85 20.57 1.30
C GLU A 238 15.43 20.22 1.72
N ALA A 239 15.29 19.37 2.74
CA ALA A 239 14.02 19.04 3.34
C ALA A 239 14.06 19.39 4.82
N ALA A 240 12.92 19.84 5.34
CA ALA A 240 12.71 19.92 6.77
C ALA A 240 13.04 18.54 7.35
N PRO A 241 13.85 18.46 8.43
CA PRO A 241 14.17 17.18 9.03
C PRO A 241 12.86 16.49 9.41
N ALA A 242 12.73 15.20 9.08
CA ALA A 242 11.64 14.39 9.61
C ALA A 242 11.58 14.63 11.14
N PRO A 243 10.38 14.82 11.72
CA PRO A 243 10.29 15.10 13.15
C PRO A 243 11.09 14.07 13.93
N GLU A 244 12.03 14.56 14.76
CA GLU A 244 12.81 13.70 15.66
C GLU A 244 11.82 12.88 16.49
N PRO A 245 11.99 11.55 16.59
CA PRO A 245 11.02 10.74 17.32
C PRO A 245 10.88 11.24 18.75
N ILE A 246 9.64 11.43 19.21
CA ILE A 246 9.34 11.78 20.59
C ILE A 246 9.55 10.50 21.41
N ARG A 247 10.41 10.55 22.43
CA ARG A 247 10.82 9.35 23.16
C ARG A 247 10.73 9.53 24.67
N GLY A 248 10.10 8.54 25.30
CA GLY A 248 10.12 8.32 26.74
C GLY A 248 11.44 7.72 27.24
N GLY A 249 11.47 7.53 28.55
CA GLY A 249 12.51 6.93 29.35
C GLY A 249 12.18 5.47 29.69
N ALA A 250 12.21 5.15 30.98
CA ALA A 250 12.00 3.79 31.51
C ALA A 250 10.96 3.78 32.64
N GLY A 251 10.20 4.86 32.77
CA GLY A 251 9.07 4.96 33.67
C GLY A 251 7.95 5.71 32.97
N ALA A 252 6.77 5.78 33.59
CA ALA A 252 5.58 6.35 32.99
C ALA A 252 5.79 7.78 32.44
N ASP A 253 5.65 7.92 31.14
CA ASP A 253 5.78 9.15 30.38
C ASP A 253 4.46 9.56 29.71
N LEU A 254 4.34 10.86 29.39
CA LEU A 254 3.29 11.40 28.53
C LEU A 254 3.95 12.01 27.30
N LEU A 255 3.62 11.46 26.13
CA LEU A 255 4.10 11.91 24.84
C LEU A 255 2.90 12.42 24.04
N GLU A 256 3.04 13.62 23.47
CA GLU A 256 2.00 14.26 22.66
C GLU A 256 2.64 14.70 21.35
N GLY A 257 2.07 14.23 20.24
CA GLY A 257 2.33 14.68 18.89
C GLY A 257 1.57 15.97 18.56
N GLY A 258 1.37 16.21 17.27
CA GLY A 258 0.86 17.45 16.72
C GLY A 258 -0.18 17.24 15.64
N ALA A 259 -0.03 18.00 14.55
CA ALA A 259 -0.94 17.96 13.40
C ALA A 259 -0.32 17.32 12.16
N HIS A 260 0.83 16.68 12.33
CA HIS A 260 1.63 16.05 11.29
C HIS A 260 1.93 14.60 11.72
N GLY A 261 2.32 13.76 10.76
CA GLY A 261 2.74 12.39 11.08
C GLY A 261 3.94 12.36 12.04
N ASP A 262 3.72 11.85 13.24
CA ASP A 262 4.68 11.79 14.34
C ASP A 262 5.18 10.37 14.58
N VAL A 263 6.43 10.24 15.06
CA VAL A 263 6.99 8.95 15.49
C VAL A 263 7.24 9.00 16.98
N MET A 264 6.55 8.17 17.75
CA MET A 264 6.61 8.16 19.22
C MET A 264 6.99 6.79 19.78
N ALA A 265 7.76 6.79 20.87
CA ALA A 265 8.12 5.58 21.59
C ALA A 265 8.19 5.81 23.11
N GLY A 266 7.30 5.17 23.88
CA GLY A 266 7.31 5.19 25.35
C GLY A 266 8.52 4.46 25.95
N ARG A 267 8.80 3.27 25.39
CA ARG A 267 9.86 2.30 25.73
C ARG A 267 9.55 1.45 26.95
N GLY A 268 9.48 2.03 28.14
CA GLY A 268 9.33 1.23 29.34
C GLY A 268 8.66 2.03 30.44
N GLY A 269 7.82 1.37 31.23
CA GLY A 269 6.88 2.03 32.13
C GLY A 269 5.50 2.09 31.51
N ASP A 270 4.51 2.50 32.30
CA ASP A 270 3.12 2.62 31.85
C ASP A 270 2.92 4.01 31.23
N ASP A 271 3.04 4.09 29.91
CA ASP A 271 3.13 5.33 29.15
C ASP A 271 1.77 5.76 28.57
N ARG A 272 1.65 7.05 28.24
CA ARG A 272 0.54 7.59 27.45
C ARG A 272 1.07 8.32 26.23
N LEU A 273 0.69 7.87 25.04
CA LEU A 273 1.07 8.43 23.75
C LEU A 273 -0.18 8.93 23.03
N ILE A 274 -0.14 10.16 22.51
CA ILE A 274 -1.24 10.80 21.77
C ILE A 274 -0.67 11.32 20.45
N GLY A 275 -1.11 10.74 19.32
CA GLY A 275 -0.71 11.08 17.95
C GLY A 275 -1.12 12.49 17.55
N GLY A 276 -2.43 12.68 17.37
CA GLY A 276 -3.01 13.97 17.04
C GLY A 276 -3.68 13.91 15.67
N ASP A 277 -3.35 14.84 14.78
CA ASP A 277 -3.70 14.70 13.36
C ASP A 277 -2.45 14.25 12.59
N GLY A 278 -2.59 13.46 11.54
CA GLY A 278 -1.46 12.99 10.74
C GLY A 278 -1.50 11.47 10.57
N ALA A 279 -0.48 10.91 9.94
CA ALA A 279 -0.30 9.46 9.92
C ALA A 279 0.83 9.13 10.89
N ASP A 280 0.46 8.71 12.10
CA ASP A 280 1.36 8.58 13.24
C ASP A 280 1.87 7.14 13.43
N LEU A 281 3.05 7.01 14.03
CA LEU A 281 3.62 5.73 14.48
C LEU A 281 3.86 5.79 15.99
N LEU A 282 3.03 5.10 16.76
CA LEU A 282 3.10 5.05 18.22
C LEU A 282 3.56 3.66 18.67
N ARG A 283 4.55 3.63 19.56
CA ARG A 283 5.00 2.40 20.24
C ARG A 283 5.01 2.57 21.75
N GLY A 284 4.21 1.77 22.46
CA GLY A 284 4.19 1.73 23.92
C GLY A 284 5.52 1.20 24.47
N GLY A 285 5.78 -0.07 24.23
CA GLY A 285 7.01 -0.75 24.63
C GLY A 285 6.74 -1.80 25.70
N ALA A 286 7.11 -1.52 26.95
CA ALA A 286 6.94 -2.45 28.06
C ALA A 286 6.25 -1.76 29.22
N GLY A 287 5.11 -2.27 29.67
CA GLY A 287 4.27 -1.63 30.68
C GLY A 287 2.81 -1.73 30.26
N ASP A 288 1.90 -1.25 31.11
CA ASP A 288 0.47 -1.18 30.74
C ASP A 288 0.21 0.20 30.08
N ASP A 289 0.40 0.30 28.77
CA ASP A 289 0.43 1.54 27.99
C ASP A 289 -0.96 2.01 27.51
N ARG A 290 -1.06 3.29 27.14
CA ARG A 290 -2.24 3.89 26.48
C ARG A 290 -1.83 4.67 25.25
N LEU A 291 -2.30 4.25 24.08
CA LEU A 291 -2.00 4.87 22.79
C LEU A 291 -3.31 5.38 22.15
N GLU A 292 -3.30 6.63 21.70
CA GLU A 292 -4.39 7.29 20.96
C GLU A 292 -3.80 7.81 19.64
N GLY A 293 -4.25 7.30 18.49
CA GLY A 293 -3.80 7.71 17.16
C GLY A 293 -4.32 9.10 16.81
N GLY A 294 -5.63 9.22 16.65
CA GLY A 294 -6.31 10.50 16.51
C GLY A 294 -6.99 10.63 15.15
N ARG A 295 -6.53 11.52 14.28
CA ARG A 295 -7.03 11.60 12.90
C ARG A 295 -5.93 11.23 11.93
N GLY A 296 -6.29 10.41 10.95
CA GLY A 296 -5.42 9.99 9.85
C GLY A 296 -5.15 8.50 9.96
N ALA A 297 -4.29 7.98 9.08
CA ALA A 297 -4.04 6.54 9.04
C ALA A 297 -2.84 6.21 9.94
N ASP A 298 -3.13 5.73 11.15
CA ASP A 298 -2.15 5.57 12.20
C ASP A 298 -1.68 4.12 12.35
N ARG A 299 -0.49 3.96 12.95
CA ARG A 299 0.07 2.67 13.34
C ARG A 299 0.41 2.66 14.81
N LEU A 300 -0.30 1.84 15.58
CA LEU A 300 -0.14 1.70 17.03
C LEU A 300 0.36 0.30 17.38
N GLU A 301 1.36 0.22 18.25
CA GLU A 301 1.94 -1.02 18.76
C GLU A 301 2.07 -0.91 20.29
N GLY A 302 1.32 -1.74 21.03
CA GLY A 302 1.34 -1.78 22.50
C GLY A 302 2.68 -2.31 23.02
N GLY A 303 2.95 -3.58 22.74
CA GLY A 303 4.21 -4.24 23.07
C GLY A 303 4.01 -5.33 24.11
N ALA A 304 4.52 -5.15 25.32
CA ALA A 304 4.39 -6.11 26.39
C ALA A 304 3.72 -5.47 27.60
N GLY A 305 2.76 -6.16 28.20
CA GLY A 305 1.90 -5.60 29.25
C GLY A 305 0.50 -5.41 28.71
N ARG A 306 -0.43 -4.96 29.57
CA ARG A 306 -1.85 -4.88 29.19
C ARG A 306 -2.19 -3.50 28.69
N ASP A 307 -2.16 -3.36 27.39
CA ASP A 307 -2.22 -2.10 26.68
C ASP A 307 -3.65 -1.70 26.31
N ARG A 308 -3.83 -0.41 26.05
CA ARG A 308 -5.07 0.14 25.47
C ARG A 308 -4.73 1.00 24.27
N LEU A 309 -5.22 0.59 23.10
CA LEU A 309 -4.98 1.28 21.84
C LEU A 309 -6.32 1.78 21.26
N SER A 310 -6.34 3.03 20.79
CA SER A 310 -7.44 3.62 20.03
C SER A 310 -6.87 4.22 18.74
N GLY A 311 -7.32 3.74 17.57
CA GLY A 311 -6.99 4.36 16.28
C GLY A 311 -7.66 5.72 16.13
N ASP A 312 -8.87 5.83 16.67
CA ASP A 312 -9.76 6.96 16.53
C ASP A 312 -10.29 7.08 15.09
N GLY A 313 -9.84 8.00 14.24
CA GLY A 313 -10.44 8.19 12.92
C GLY A 313 -9.46 8.06 11.77
N GLY A 314 -9.70 7.15 10.85
CA GLY A 314 -8.85 6.88 9.70
C GLY A 314 -8.76 5.37 9.44
N ASP A 315 -7.97 4.96 8.44
CA ASP A 315 -7.73 3.53 8.21
C ASP A 315 -6.51 3.10 9.03
N ASP A 316 -6.73 2.53 10.21
CA ASP A 316 -5.67 2.33 11.21
C ASP A 316 -5.10 0.90 11.27
N HIS A 317 -3.90 0.79 11.82
CA HIS A 317 -3.22 -0.48 12.08
C HIS A 317 -2.83 -0.59 13.56
N LEU A 318 -3.53 -1.45 14.30
CA LEU A 318 -3.31 -1.66 15.73
C LEU A 318 -2.76 -3.06 16.00
N ALA A 319 -1.74 -3.15 16.85
CA ALA A 319 -1.20 -4.40 17.37
C ALA A 319 -1.04 -4.32 18.90
N GLY A 320 -1.67 -5.23 19.63
CA GLY A 320 -1.61 -5.30 21.10
C GLY A 320 -0.23 -5.78 21.52
N GLY A 321 0.07 -7.03 21.20
CA GLY A 321 1.37 -7.64 21.43
C GLY A 321 1.28 -8.83 22.35
N ALA A 322 1.76 -8.69 23.58
CA ALA A 322 1.76 -9.75 24.57
C ALA A 322 1.03 -9.31 25.83
N ASP A 323 0.36 -10.28 26.47
CA ASP A 323 -0.59 -10.10 27.58
C ASP A 323 -1.95 -9.56 27.10
N ASP A 324 -2.92 -9.46 28.02
CA ASP A 324 -4.32 -9.19 27.69
C ASP A 324 -4.57 -7.70 27.33
N ASP A 325 -4.82 -7.41 26.05
CA ASP A 325 -4.93 -6.07 25.50
C ASP A 325 -6.38 -5.64 25.18
N ALA A 326 -6.58 -4.32 25.04
CA ALA A 326 -7.85 -3.76 24.57
C ALA A 326 -7.65 -2.77 23.41
N LEU A 327 -8.16 -3.13 22.23
CA LEU A 327 -7.94 -2.38 20.98
C LEU A 327 -9.28 -1.90 20.40
N LEU A 328 -9.31 -0.64 19.98
CA LEU A 328 -10.44 -0.01 19.29
C LEU A 328 -9.94 0.66 18.00
N GLY A 329 -10.46 0.24 16.84
CA GLY A 329 -10.17 0.89 15.55
C GLY A 329 -10.82 2.28 15.51
N GLY A 330 -12.14 2.32 15.39
CA GLY A 330 -12.93 3.55 15.32
C GLY A 330 -13.61 3.67 13.96
N PRO A 331 -13.82 4.88 13.40
CA PRO A 331 -14.28 5.01 12.03
C PRO A 331 -13.16 4.86 11.00
N GLY A 332 -13.38 4.02 10.00
CA GLY A 332 -12.45 3.79 8.88
C GLY A 332 -12.38 2.30 8.55
N ARG A 333 -11.43 1.88 7.75
CA ARG A 333 -11.13 0.46 7.57
C ARG A 333 -9.89 0.13 8.39
N ASP A 334 -10.11 -0.57 9.49
CA ASP A 334 -9.07 -0.84 10.46
C ASP A 334 -8.53 -2.26 10.34
N ARG A 335 -7.27 -2.43 10.72
CA ARG A 335 -6.62 -3.72 10.91
C ARG A 335 -6.15 -3.85 12.34
N ILE A 336 -6.72 -4.80 13.05
CA ILE A 336 -6.53 -4.97 14.48
C ILE A 336 -6.00 -6.39 14.75
N HIS A 337 -4.87 -6.48 15.44
CA HIS A 337 -4.26 -7.74 15.86
C HIS A 337 -4.05 -7.75 17.37
N GLY A 338 -4.67 -8.69 18.08
CA GLY A 338 -4.52 -8.85 19.53
C GLY A 338 -3.11 -9.29 19.88
N GLY A 339 -2.77 -10.52 19.49
CA GLY A 339 -1.44 -11.08 19.67
C GLY A 339 -1.49 -12.30 20.57
N ALA A 340 -0.85 -12.23 21.73
CA ALA A 340 -0.87 -13.31 22.71
C ALA A 340 -1.49 -12.82 24.02
N GLY A 341 -2.50 -13.51 24.53
CA GLY A 341 -3.25 -13.06 25.70
C GLY A 341 -4.74 -13.17 25.43
N ASP A 342 -5.56 -12.93 26.45
CA ASP A 342 -7.01 -12.90 26.27
C ASP A 342 -7.44 -11.46 25.89
N ASP A 343 -7.55 -11.17 24.59
CA ASP A 343 -7.67 -9.81 24.07
C ASP A 343 -9.12 -9.36 23.83
N VAL A 344 -9.35 -8.04 23.83
CA VAL A 344 -10.64 -7.43 23.45
C VAL A 344 -10.46 -6.49 22.27
N LEU A 345 -11.02 -6.86 21.12
CA LEU A 345 -10.89 -6.12 19.86
C LEU A 345 -12.25 -5.56 19.42
N ARG A 346 -12.28 -4.29 19.02
CA ARG A 346 -13.46 -3.61 18.46
C ARG A 346 -13.09 -2.89 17.17
N GLY A 347 -13.73 -3.26 16.06
CA GLY A 347 -13.55 -2.63 14.75
C GLY A 347 -14.07 -1.20 14.77
N GLY A 348 -15.39 -1.06 14.86
CA GLY A 348 -16.03 0.25 14.94
C GLY A 348 -16.96 0.48 13.77
N ALA A 349 -16.65 1.46 12.92
CA ALA A 349 -17.45 1.76 11.76
C ALA A 349 -16.60 1.69 10.50
N GLY A 350 -16.96 0.81 9.58
CA GLY A 350 -16.31 0.68 8.28
C GLY A 350 -16.10 -0.78 7.96
N LYS A 351 -15.05 -1.14 7.25
CA LYS A 351 -14.84 -2.54 6.85
C LYS A 351 -13.58 -3.02 7.53
N ASP A 352 -13.71 -3.69 8.67
CA ASP A 352 -12.58 -3.95 9.54
C ASP A 352 -12.07 -5.38 9.41
N SER A 353 -10.80 -5.58 9.79
CA SER A 353 -10.15 -6.87 9.88
C SER A 353 -9.59 -7.06 11.29
N LEU A 354 -10.18 -7.98 12.05
CA LEU A 354 -9.82 -8.28 13.43
C LEU A 354 -9.22 -9.68 13.51
N GLN A 355 -8.10 -9.83 14.22
CA GLN A 355 -7.47 -11.11 14.50
C GLN A 355 -7.07 -11.19 15.97
N GLY A 356 -7.64 -12.13 16.72
CA GLY A 356 -7.29 -12.37 18.14
C GLY A 356 -5.90 -13.00 18.29
N ALA A 357 -5.71 -14.14 17.62
CA ALA A 357 -4.52 -14.98 17.59
C ALA A 357 -4.41 -16.00 18.74
N ASP A 358 -3.52 -15.84 19.72
CA ASP A 358 -3.33 -16.83 20.79
C ASP A 358 -4.08 -16.38 22.06
N GLY A 359 -5.10 -17.09 22.51
CA GLY A 359 -5.81 -16.79 23.76
C GLY A 359 -7.32 -16.92 23.62
N ALA A 360 -8.06 -16.64 24.70
CA ALA A 360 -9.53 -16.61 24.65
C ALA A 360 -9.99 -15.17 24.38
N ASP A 361 -10.16 -14.85 23.10
CA ASP A 361 -10.34 -13.49 22.62
C ASP A 361 -11.80 -13.08 22.47
N ALA A 362 -12.06 -11.77 22.54
CA ALA A 362 -13.38 -11.18 22.31
C ALA A 362 -13.33 -10.15 21.18
N LEU A 363 -13.84 -10.53 20.01
CA LEU A 363 -13.81 -9.74 18.77
C LEU A 363 -15.21 -9.21 18.43
N MET A 364 -15.31 -7.90 18.19
CA MET A 364 -16.56 -7.24 17.77
C MET A 364 -16.32 -6.34 16.55
N GLY A 365 -16.84 -6.72 15.38
CA GLY A 365 -16.73 -5.91 14.15
C GLY A 365 -17.53 -4.60 14.25
N GLN A 366 -18.76 -4.73 14.76
CA GLN A 366 -19.73 -3.66 14.97
C GLN A 366 -20.47 -3.22 13.69
N ALA A 367 -20.02 -2.20 12.96
CA ALA A 367 -20.77 -1.67 11.82
C ALA A 367 -19.94 -1.73 10.54
N GLY A 368 -20.51 -2.37 9.52
CA GLY A 368 -19.98 -2.54 8.19
C GLY A 368 -19.64 -4.00 7.92
N ALA A 369 -18.83 -4.29 6.90
CA ALA A 369 -18.68 -5.66 6.39
C ALA A 369 -17.31 -6.22 6.81
N ASP A 370 -17.28 -6.86 7.97
CA ASP A 370 -16.07 -7.12 8.74
C ASP A 370 -15.53 -8.54 8.53
N ALA A 371 -14.24 -8.72 8.81
CA ALA A 371 -13.58 -10.02 8.85
C ALA A 371 -12.99 -10.25 10.24
N LEU A 372 -13.47 -11.28 10.94
CA LEU A 372 -13.06 -11.63 12.30
C LEU A 372 -12.44 -13.04 12.27
N LEU A 373 -11.23 -13.17 12.81
CA LEU A 373 -10.53 -14.43 13.03
C LEU A 373 -10.18 -14.55 14.51
N GLY A 374 -10.77 -15.52 15.22
CA GLY A 374 -10.50 -15.79 16.63
C GLY A 374 -9.06 -16.25 16.81
N GLY A 375 -8.75 -17.46 16.36
CA GLY A 375 -7.40 -18.01 16.38
C GLY A 375 -7.35 -19.29 17.18
N ALA A 376 -6.60 -19.31 18.27
CA ALA A 376 -6.44 -20.46 19.14
C ALA A 376 -6.92 -20.12 20.55
N GLY A 377 -7.94 -20.82 21.03
CA GLY A 377 -8.55 -20.58 22.33
C GLY A 377 -10.07 -20.61 22.21
N ASP A 378 -10.79 -20.47 23.33
CA ASP A 378 -12.25 -20.45 23.29
C ASP A 378 -12.73 -19.00 23.08
N ASP A 379 -12.99 -18.63 21.83
CA ASP A 379 -13.20 -17.23 21.41
C ASP A 379 -14.67 -16.79 21.41
N LEU A 380 -14.89 -15.47 21.48
CA LEU A 380 -16.18 -14.82 21.31
C LEU A 380 -16.14 -13.82 20.16
N LEU A 381 -16.83 -14.13 19.06
CA LEU A 381 -16.89 -13.30 17.86
C LEU A 381 -18.30 -12.76 17.63
N SER A 382 -18.40 -11.46 17.32
CA SER A 382 -19.64 -10.79 16.93
C SER A 382 -19.41 -9.91 15.70
N GLY A 383 -20.02 -10.24 14.56
CA GLY A 383 -19.94 -9.44 13.33
C GLY A 383 -20.61 -8.08 13.51
N GLY A 384 -21.91 -8.08 13.77
CA GLY A 384 -22.68 -6.88 14.06
C GLY A 384 -23.63 -6.55 12.92
N ALA A 385 -23.41 -5.44 12.22
CA ALA A 385 -24.29 -5.00 11.14
C ALA A 385 -23.52 -4.90 9.82
N GLY A 386 -23.89 -5.69 8.83
CA GLY A 386 -23.25 -5.76 7.52
C GLY A 386 -23.05 -7.22 7.14
N ALA A 387 -22.36 -7.48 6.03
CA ALA A 387 -22.13 -8.86 5.60
C ALA A 387 -20.75 -9.30 6.08
N ASP A 388 -20.74 -10.05 7.17
CA ASP A 388 -19.53 -10.34 7.94
C ASP A 388 -18.97 -11.73 7.65
N ALA A 389 -17.68 -11.91 7.88
CA ALA A 389 -16.99 -13.19 7.81
C ALA A 389 -16.32 -13.50 9.15
N LEU A 390 -16.78 -14.55 9.83
CA LEU A 390 -16.31 -14.98 11.14
C LEU A 390 -15.69 -16.39 11.02
N ASP A 391 -14.48 -16.56 11.53
CA ASP A 391 -13.78 -17.84 11.68
C ASP A 391 -13.28 -17.95 13.13
N GLY A 392 -13.80 -18.89 13.91
CA GLY A 392 -13.45 -19.10 15.32
C GLY A 392 -12.02 -19.63 15.46
N GLY A 393 -11.73 -20.73 14.78
CA GLY A 393 -10.38 -21.30 14.71
C GLY A 393 -10.26 -22.60 15.49
N ASP A 394 -9.28 -22.70 16.38
CA ASP A 394 -9.09 -23.86 17.26
C ASP A 394 -9.67 -23.54 18.65
N GLY A 395 -10.65 -24.31 19.14
CA GLY A 395 -11.26 -24.08 20.45
C GLY A 395 -12.77 -24.24 20.41
N ASN A 396 -13.45 -23.99 21.53
CA ASN A 396 -14.91 -24.04 21.59
C ASN A 396 -15.47 -22.61 21.54
N ASP A 397 -15.76 -22.16 20.34
CA ASP A 397 -16.01 -20.76 20.04
C ASP A 397 -17.49 -20.40 20.12
N ARG A 398 -17.75 -19.09 20.26
CA ARG A 398 -19.09 -18.50 20.18
C ARG A 398 -19.12 -17.43 19.11
N LEU A 399 -19.84 -17.69 18.03
CA LEU A 399 -19.95 -16.78 16.89
C LEU A 399 -21.38 -16.26 16.74
N SER A 400 -21.52 -14.95 16.53
CA SER A 400 -22.78 -14.30 16.15
C SER A 400 -22.56 -13.41 14.92
N GLY A 401 -23.21 -13.73 13.80
CA GLY A 401 -23.15 -12.93 12.56
C GLY A 401 -23.77 -11.55 12.77
N GLY A 402 -25.05 -11.54 13.13
CA GLY A 402 -25.77 -10.32 13.51
C GLY A 402 -26.81 -9.96 12.48
N ALA A 403 -26.65 -8.86 11.76
CA ALA A 403 -27.59 -8.43 10.73
C ALA A 403 -26.87 -8.32 9.39
N GLY A 404 -27.28 -9.12 8.40
CA GLY A 404 -26.70 -9.09 7.07
C GLY A 404 -26.74 -10.45 6.41
N ALA A 405 -25.74 -10.76 5.61
CA ALA A 405 -25.63 -12.08 4.99
C ALA A 405 -24.25 -12.60 5.34
N ASP A 406 -24.18 -13.33 6.44
CA ASP A 406 -22.95 -13.58 7.15
C ASP A 406 -22.37 -14.94 6.79
N ARG A 407 -21.07 -15.09 7.00
CA ARG A 407 -20.34 -16.34 6.80
C ARG A 407 -19.69 -16.75 8.10
N LEU A 408 -20.15 -17.85 8.67
CA LEU A 408 -19.68 -18.34 9.96
C LEU A 408 -18.97 -19.67 9.79
N ARG A 409 -17.78 -19.78 10.35
CA ARG A 409 -17.05 -21.03 10.52
C ARG A 409 -16.62 -21.13 11.98
N GLY A 410 -17.10 -22.13 12.70
CA GLY A 410 -16.65 -22.39 14.07
C GLY A 410 -15.18 -22.78 14.07
N GLY A 411 -14.86 -23.89 13.40
CA GLY A 411 -13.49 -24.37 13.28
C GLY A 411 -13.36 -25.68 14.06
N ALA A 412 -12.19 -25.95 14.62
CA ALA A 412 -11.95 -27.18 15.37
C ALA A 412 -12.38 -27.05 16.83
N GLY A 413 -13.46 -27.73 17.21
CA GLY A 413 -13.92 -27.82 18.59
C GLY A 413 -15.41 -28.06 18.63
N ASP A 414 -16.05 -27.80 19.77
CA ASP A 414 -17.51 -27.87 19.88
C ASP A 414 -18.08 -26.44 19.94
N ASP A 415 -18.49 -25.89 18.80
CA ASP A 415 -18.80 -24.47 18.66
C ASP A 415 -20.27 -24.12 18.84
N LEU A 416 -20.54 -22.85 19.11
CA LEU A 416 -21.89 -22.27 19.19
C LEU A 416 -22.05 -21.14 18.19
N LEU A 417 -22.93 -21.32 17.20
CA LEU A 417 -23.10 -20.42 16.07
C LEU A 417 -24.52 -19.84 16.04
N SER A 418 -24.62 -18.54 15.75
CA SER A 418 -25.88 -17.84 15.47
C SER A 418 -25.69 -16.94 14.26
N GLY A 419 -26.49 -17.14 13.22
CA GLY A 419 -26.43 -16.33 12.00
C GLY A 419 -27.02 -14.94 12.24
N GLY A 420 -28.17 -14.90 12.91
CA GLY A 420 -28.92 -13.69 13.16
C GLY A 420 -29.95 -13.42 12.07
N ALA A 421 -29.94 -12.21 11.52
CA ALA A 421 -30.93 -11.77 10.55
C ALA A 421 -30.33 -11.71 9.15
N GLY A 422 -30.98 -12.39 8.21
CA GLY A 422 -30.69 -12.37 6.77
C GLY A 422 -30.27 -13.74 6.29
N ALA A 423 -29.54 -13.82 5.18
CA ALA A 423 -29.27 -15.09 4.52
C ALA A 423 -27.85 -15.55 4.81
N ASP A 424 -27.70 -16.40 5.82
CA ASP A 424 -26.40 -16.74 6.38
C ASP A 424 -25.85 -18.07 5.83
N ALA A 425 -24.53 -18.20 5.89
CA ALA A 425 -23.82 -19.37 5.42
C ALA A 425 -22.92 -19.94 6.52
N PHE A 426 -23.29 -21.11 7.04
CA PHE A 426 -22.51 -21.88 8.01
C PHE A 426 -21.57 -22.84 7.27
N ILE A 427 -20.27 -22.73 7.53
CA ILE A 427 -19.20 -23.44 6.82
C ILE A 427 -18.61 -24.50 7.75
N PHE A 428 -18.55 -25.74 7.27
CA PHE A 428 -18.00 -26.86 8.04
C PHE A 428 -17.03 -27.70 7.22
N ALA A 429 -16.08 -28.30 7.91
CA ALA A 429 -15.04 -29.17 7.40
C ALA A 429 -14.81 -30.40 8.30
N PRO A 430 -14.12 -31.45 7.78
CA PRO A 430 -13.70 -32.56 8.62
C PRO A 430 -12.78 -32.10 9.76
N GLY A 431 -13.07 -32.51 10.98
CA GLY A 431 -12.32 -32.11 12.18
C GLY A 431 -12.99 -31.02 13.02
N ASP A 432 -14.08 -30.42 12.52
CA ASP A 432 -14.80 -29.33 13.20
C ASP A 432 -15.64 -29.77 14.42
N GLY A 433 -15.42 -30.97 14.98
CA GLY A 433 -16.11 -31.44 16.20
C GLY A 433 -17.65 -31.46 16.17
N THR A 434 -18.29 -31.02 17.27
CA THR A 434 -19.74 -31.02 17.47
C THR A 434 -20.31 -29.61 17.68
N ASP A 435 -20.90 -29.07 16.62
CA ASP A 435 -21.38 -27.69 16.61
C ASP A 435 -22.88 -27.55 16.88
N ARG A 436 -23.27 -26.43 17.46
CA ARG A 436 -24.66 -26.05 17.71
C ARG A 436 -25.00 -24.77 16.96
N ILE A 437 -26.06 -24.81 16.15
CA ILE A 437 -26.60 -23.65 15.46
C ILE A 437 -27.91 -23.27 16.14
N LEU A 438 -27.97 -22.05 16.69
CA LEU A 438 -29.03 -21.62 17.60
C LEU A 438 -30.31 -21.13 16.91
N ASP A 439 -30.20 -20.60 15.70
CA ASP A 439 -31.25 -19.81 15.06
C ASP A 439 -31.37 -20.04 13.55
N PHE A 440 -30.88 -21.17 13.04
CA PHE A 440 -30.91 -21.49 11.60
C PHE A 440 -32.31 -21.28 11.00
N ASP A 441 -32.42 -20.37 10.03
CA ASP A 441 -33.65 -20.09 9.29
C ASP A 441 -33.69 -20.91 7.99
N PRO A 442 -34.51 -21.97 7.89
CA PRO A 442 -34.57 -22.81 6.70
C PRO A 442 -35.12 -22.10 5.45
N SER A 443 -35.60 -20.86 5.56
CA SER A 443 -36.06 -20.07 4.41
C SER A 443 -34.97 -19.23 3.75
N GLU A 444 -33.88 -18.93 4.46
CA GLU A 444 -32.81 -18.04 4.00
C GLU A 444 -31.41 -18.70 4.09
N ASP A 445 -31.14 -19.44 5.16
CA ASP A 445 -29.80 -19.92 5.52
C ASP A 445 -29.34 -21.16 4.75
N ARG A 446 -28.01 -21.34 4.71
CA ARG A 446 -27.35 -22.44 4.02
C ARG A 446 -26.18 -23.01 4.80
N LEU A 447 -25.88 -24.26 4.48
CA LEU A 447 -24.67 -24.96 4.91
C LEU A 447 -23.73 -25.14 3.74
N ILE A 448 -22.45 -24.83 3.96
CA ILE A 448 -21.37 -25.06 3.01
C ILE A 448 -20.55 -26.27 3.49
N LEU A 449 -20.71 -27.40 2.79
CA LEU A 449 -20.12 -28.70 3.13
C LEU A 449 -19.08 -29.17 2.10
N ARG A 450 -18.58 -28.26 1.27
CA ARG A 450 -17.67 -28.55 0.16
C ARG A 450 -16.40 -29.29 0.58
N ALA A 451 -15.92 -29.03 1.79
CA ALA A 451 -14.72 -29.66 2.34
C ALA A 451 -14.89 -31.18 2.57
N PHE A 452 -16.12 -31.67 2.72
CA PHE A 452 -16.41 -33.10 2.88
C PHE A 452 -16.38 -33.88 1.54
N GLY A 453 -16.43 -33.20 0.39
CA GLY A 453 -16.40 -33.84 -0.93
C GLY A 453 -17.60 -34.76 -1.20
N LEU A 454 -18.77 -34.44 -0.66
CA LEU A 454 -19.99 -35.24 -0.82
C LEU A 454 -20.51 -35.19 -2.26
N THR A 455 -21.00 -36.32 -2.76
CA THR A 455 -21.66 -36.41 -4.08
C THR A 455 -23.18 -36.53 -3.99
N GLU A 456 -23.71 -36.70 -2.78
CA GLU A 456 -25.14 -36.87 -2.49
C GLU A 456 -25.54 -36.01 -1.29
N THR A 457 -26.82 -35.62 -1.23
CA THR A 457 -27.36 -34.88 -0.09
C THR A 457 -27.23 -35.71 1.19
N PRO A 458 -26.66 -35.15 2.27
CA PRO A 458 -26.51 -35.89 3.51
C PRO A 458 -27.87 -36.12 4.19
N THR A 459 -27.93 -37.14 5.06
CA THR A 459 -29.15 -37.47 5.81
C THR A 459 -29.16 -36.73 7.14
N VAL A 460 -30.26 -36.04 7.42
CA VAL A 460 -30.53 -35.38 8.70
C VAL A 460 -31.41 -36.30 9.56
N GLN A 461 -31.17 -36.32 10.86
CA GLN A 461 -31.90 -37.12 11.85
C GLN A 461 -32.63 -36.21 12.83
N ASP A 462 -33.74 -36.70 13.38
CA ASP A 462 -34.40 -36.04 14.51
C ASP A 462 -33.60 -36.29 15.79
N GLY A 463 -33.28 -35.21 16.50
CA GLY A 463 -32.47 -35.21 17.72
C GLY A 463 -33.23 -34.65 18.92
N PRO A 464 -32.68 -34.76 20.14
CA PRO A 464 -33.36 -34.29 21.35
C PRO A 464 -33.55 -32.77 21.42
N GLU A 465 -32.72 -31.99 20.73
CA GLU A 465 -32.72 -30.51 20.74
C GLU A 465 -33.19 -29.91 19.40
N GLY A 466 -33.42 -30.75 18.40
CA GLY A 466 -33.79 -30.37 17.03
C GLY A 466 -33.14 -31.30 16.01
N ALA A 467 -33.09 -30.88 14.75
CA ALA A 467 -32.46 -31.65 13.69
C ALA A 467 -30.95 -31.85 13.94
N THR A 468 -30.41 -33.00 13.54
CA THR A 468 -28.99 -33.34 13.71
C THR A 468 -28.43 -33.88 12.40
N LEU A 469 -27.27 -33.37 11.99
CA LEU A 469 -26.53 -33.82 10.81
C LEU A 469 -25.16 -34.33 11.26
N THR A 470 -24.82 -35.58 10.91
CA THR A 470 -23.51 -36.18 11.21
C THR A 470 -22.84 -36.64 9.92
N ILE A 471 -21.59 -36.22 9.70
CA ILE A 471 -20.77 -36.63 8.56
C ILE A 471 -19.39 -37.05 9.09
N GLY A 472 -19.13 -38.36 9.11
CA GLY A 472 -17.89 -38.88 9.66
C GLY A 472 -17.82 -38.68 11.18
N ASP A 473 -16.84 -37.91 11.63
CA ASP A 473 -16.61 -37.51 13.02
C ASP A 473 -17.20 -36.15 13.38
N TRP A 474 -17.60 -35.34 12.39
CA TRP A 474 -18.26 -34.06 12.61
C TRP A 474 -19.79 -34.20 12.79
N THR A 475 -20.37 -33.37 13.67
CA THR A 475 -21.82 -33.28 13.90
C THR A 475 -22.27 -31.83 14.04
N ALA A 476 -23.38 -31.45 13.39
CA ALA A 476 -24.12 -30.23 13.67
C ALA A 476 -25.50 -30.51 14.28
N ILE A 477 -25.85 -29.75 15.31
CA ILE A 477 -27.14 -29.73 15.99
C ILE A 477 -27.84 -28.41 15.66
N PHE A 478 -28.98 -28.47 14.99
CA PHE A 478 -29.81 -27.30 14.67
C PHE A 478 -30.89 -27.17 15.74
N GLU A 479 -30.72 -26.23 16.67
CA GLU A 479 -31.66 -26.07 17.77
C GLU A 479 -33.02 -25.61 17.27
N HIS A 480 -34.08 -26.28 17.75
CA HIS A 480 -35.47 -25.92 17.45
C HIS A 480 -35.87 -25.98 15.97
N VAL A 481 -35.04 -26.58 15.10
CA VAL A 481 -35.37 -26.84 13.69
C VAL A 481 -35.93 -28.25 13.52
N ASP A 482 -37.08 -28.36 12.83
CA ASP A 482 -37.68 -29.65 12.46
C ASP A 482 -36.83 -30.32 11.36
N VAL A 483 -36.57 -31.62 11.50
CA VAL A 483 -35.81 -32.41 10.51
C VAL A 483 -36.39 -32.31 9.10
N ASP A 484 -37.72 -32.22 8.96
CA ASP A 484 -38.39 -32.13 7.67
C ASP A 484 -38.24 -30.74 7.02
N ALA A 485 -37.80 -29.73 7.78
CA ALA A 485 -37.50 -28.40 7.26
C ALA A 485 -36.15 -28.34 6.53
N LEU A 486 -35.25 -29.31 6.73
CA LEU A 486 -33.95 -29.34 6.06
C LEU A 486 -33.96 -30.22 4.81
N HIS A 487 -33.72 -29.61 3.65
CA HIS A 487 -33.74 -30.30 2.35
C HIS A 487 -32.51 -29.98 1.49
N ALA A 488 -32.37 -30.69 0.36
CA ALA A 488 -31.23 -30.59 -0.55
C ALA A 488 -30.79 -29.16 -0.92
N GLY A 489 -31.71 -28.20 -0.99
CA GLY A 489 -31.41 -26.80 -1.30
C GLY A 489 -30.58 -26.05 -0.25
N HIS A 490 -30.50 -26.55 0.99
CA HIS A 490 -29.72 -25.92 2.06
C HIS A 490 -28.25 -26.36 2.04
N PHE A 491 -27.92 -27.47 1.36
CA PHE A 491 -26.59 -28.06 1.38
C PHE A 491 -25.82 -27.70 0.11
N MET A 492 -24.78 -26.88 0.26
CA MET A 492 -23.84 -26.54 -0.80
C MET A 492 -22.66 -27.53 -0.76
N LEU A 493 -22.76 -28.58 -1.58
CA LEU A 493 -21.77 -29.67 -1.69
C LEU A 493 -20.58 -29.32 -2.59
#